data_AF-A0A382N8A3-F1
#
_entry.id   AF-A0A382N8A3-F1
#
_cell.length_a   1.000
_cell.length_b   1.000
_cell.length_c   1.000
_cell.angle_alpha   90.00
_cell.angle_beta   90.00
_cell.angle_gamma   90.00
#
_symmetry.space_group_name_H-M   'P 1'
#
loop_
_entity.id
_entity.type
_entity.pdbx_description
1 polymer ?
#
loop_
_entity_poly.entity_id
_entity_poly.type
_entity_poly.pdbx_seq_one_letter_code
_entity_poly.pdbx_strand_id
1 'polypeptide(L)'
;ILGKVYAEKKSRNKQEEYYKKALEVSEELKDEGEQQIDHRNLGELCLGRGYKERSENHFKAALEISLRRADKKEIATDYRHMGNLSFNNGNRTDAEKYYRDALNLALEVGDKNGTAQDYTYIGNLKFKDGQIDEAEANFDKAIDYFKEADNKASLLQLFLTVARMELLISRKEQSEKYLDQAKIICKELGDPEDLVKNIEEIEKVKDTVDQNR
;
A
#
# COMPACT_ATOMS: atom_id res chain seq x y z
N ILE A 1 21.31 -18.20 -7.76
CA ILE A 1 20.53 -17.87 -6.54
C ILE A 1 21.40 -17.09 -5.53
N LEU A 2 22.53 -17.63 -5.05
CA LEU A 2 23.42 -16.94 -4.10
C LEU A 2 23.93 -15.56 -4.57
N GLY A 3 24.30 -15.41 -5.85
CA GLY A 3 24.74 -14.12 -6.40
C GLY A 3 23.66 -13.03 -6.41
N LYS A 4 22.39 -13.40 -6.68
CA LYS A 4 21.23 -12.48 -6.64
C LYS A 4 20.94 -12.06 -5.20
N VAL A 5 20.92 -13.02 -4.27
CA VAL A 5 20.75 -12.75 -2.82
C VAL A 5 21.87 -11.87 -2.28
N TYR A 6 23.12 -12.09 -2.71
CA TYR A 6 24.26 -11.27 -2.29
C TYR A 6 24.19 -9.84 -2.86
N ALA A 7 23.82 -9.70 -4.14
CA ALA A 7 23.63 -8.40 -4.77
C ALA A 7 22.48 -7.61 -4.12
N GLU A 8 21.35 -8.26 -3.85
CA GLU A 8 20.20 -7.68 -3.14
C GLU A 8 20.58 -7.24 -1.72
N LYS A 9 21.31 -8.08 -0.98
CA LYS A 9 21.79 -7.73 0.37
C LYS A 9 22.74 -6.54 0.34
N LYS A 10 23.66 -6.50 -0.63
CA LYS A 10 24.60 -5.38 -0.80
C LYS A 10 23.88 -4.08 -1.18
N SER A 11 22.89 -4.15 -2.07
CA SER A 11 22.06 -3.00 -2.46
C SER A 11 21.28 -2.45 -1.27
N ARG A 12 20.63 -3.32 -0.51
CA ARG A 12 19.87 -2.96 0.69
C ARG A 12 20.73 -2.34 1.78
N ASN A 13 21.95 -2.86 2.01
CA ASN A 13 22.86 -2.28 2.99
C ASN A 13 23.27 -0.85 2.62
N LYS A 14 23.53 -0.60 1.33
CA LYS A 14 23.78 0.76 0.83
C LYS A 14 22.58 1.67 1.04
N GLN A 15 21.36 1.18 0.77
CA GLN A 15 20.13 1.95 0.99
C GLN A 15 19.98 2.39 2.46
N GLU A 16 20.23 1.49 3.42
CA GLU A 16 20.19 1.84 4.84
C GLU A 16 21.22 2.92 5.20
N GLU A 17 22.43 2.82 4.64
CA GLU A 17 23.48 3.82 4.85
C GLU A 17 23.09 5.19 4.28
N TYR A 18 22.47 5.22 3.10
CA TYR A 18 21.98 6.46 2.50
C TYR A 18 20.89 7.13 3.35
N TYR A 19 19.89 6.38 3.81
CA TYR A 19 18.83 6.96 4.62
C TYR A 19 19.32 7.41 6.01
N LYS A 20 20.31 6.73 6.60
CA LYS A 20 20.94 7.20 7.85
C LYS A 20 21.71 8.50 7.64
N LYS A 21 22.48 8.61 6.55
CA LYS A 21 23.18 9.85 6.20
C LYS A 21 22.22 10.98 5.90
N ALA A 22 21.10 10.69 5.23
CA ALA A 22 20.05 11.68 4.98
C ALA A 22 19.47 12.19 6.31
N LEU A 23 19.15 11.27 7.23
CA LEU A 23 18.66 11.62 8.57
C LEU A 23 19.67 12.46 9.36
N GLU A 24 20.95 12.08 9.36
CA GLU A 24 22.02 12.86 10.01
C GLU A 24 22.08 14.30 9.46
N VAL A 25 21.99 14.45 8.14
CA VAL A 25 22.01 15.77 7.49
C VAL A 25 20.74 16.57 7.81
N SER A 26 19.56 15.94 7.77
CA SER A 26 18.30 16.63 8.08
C SER A 26 18.21 17.01 9.56
N GLU A 27 18.81 16.24 10.47
CA GLU A 27 19.00 16.58 11.89
C GLU A 27 19.96 17.78 12.08
N GLU A 28 21.12 17.78 11.41
CA GLU A 28 22.08 18.89 11.44
C GLU A 28 21.46 20.21 10.93
N LEU A 29 20.67 20.12 9.86
CA LEU A 29 19.96 21.24 9.26
C LEU A 29 18.69 21.63 10.04
N LYS A 30 18.26 20.81 11.00
CA LYS A 30 16.99 20.95 11.73
C LYS A 30 15.77 21.02 10.81
N ASP A 31 15.84 20.33 9.67
CA ASP A 31 14.72 20.20 8.74
C ASP A 31 13.80 19.08 9.20
N GLU A 32 12.79 19.44 10.00
CA GLU A 32 11.81 18.47 10.50
C GLU A 32 11.03 17.77 9.36
N GLY A 33 10.85 18.41 8.20
CA GLY A 33 10.13 17.78 7.09
C GLY A 33 10.93 16.63 6.49
N GLU A 34 12.21 16.88 6.22
CA GLU A 34 13.12 15.84 5.71
C GLU A 34 13.38 14.74 6.76
N GLN A 35 13.56 15.10 8.04
CA GLN A 35 13.72 14.11 9.12
C GLN A 35 12.52 13.14 9.16
N GLN A 36 11.30 13.66 9.03
CA GLN A 36 10.09 12.85 9.02
C GLN A 36 10.05 11.90 7.82
N ILE A 37 10.48 12.34 6.64
CA ILE A 37 10.60 11.49 5.45
C ILE A 37 11.68 10.42 5.64
N ASP A 38 12.84 10.79 6.15
CA ASP A 38 13.96 9.88 6.42
C ASP A 38 13.58 8.80 7.44
N HIS A 39 12.89 9.18 8.50
CA HIS A 39 12.35 8.24 9.47
C HIS A 39 11.37 7.26 8.81
N ARG A 40 10.43 7.70 7.97
CA ARG A 40 9.54 6.76 7.25
C ARG A 40 10.32 5.78 6.37
N ASN A 41 11.27 6.29 5.59
CA ASN A 41 12.10 5.47 4.71
C ASN A 41 12.89 4.40 5.47
N LEU A 42 13.47 4.76 6.62
CA LEU A 42 14.14 3.82 7.51
C LEU A 42 13.17 2.81 8.15
N GLY A 43 11.97 3.28 8.52
CA GLY A 43 10.91 2.44 9.07
C GLY A 43 10.43 1.38 8.10
N GLU A 44 10.17 1.74 6.85
CA GLU A 44 9.78 0.82 5.77
C GLU A 44 10.90 -0.17 5.44
N LEU A 45 12.15 0.30 5.37
CA LEU A 45 13.29 -0.57 5.16
C LEU A 45 13.45 -1.60 6.28
N CYS A 46 13.25 -1.19 7.54
CA CYS A 46 13.26 -2.09 8.68
C CYS A 46 12.09 -3.10 8.61
N LEU A 47 10.89 -2.65 8.25
CA LEU A 47 9.72 -3.51 8.09
C LEU A 47 9.96 -4.60 7.03
N GLY A 48 10.46 -4.21 5.85
CA GLY A 48 10.79 -5.14 4.77
C GLY A 48 11.91 -6.14 5.11
N ARG A 49 12.69 -5.88 6.17
CA ARG A 49 13.68 -6.81 6.73
C ARG A 49 13.18 -7.62 7.92
N GLY A 50 11.96 -7.38 8.39
CA GLY A 50 11.40 -8.00 9.58
C GLY A 50 11.92 -7.44 10.89
N TYR A 51 12.62 -6.29 10.88
CA TYR A 51 13.10 -5.60 12.09
C TYR A 51 11.97 -4.76 12.70
N LYS A 52 10.99 -5.46 13.28
CA LYS A 52 9.72 -4.88 13.76
C LYS A 52 9.91 -3.72 14.73
N GLU A 53 10.74 -3.89 15.76
CA GLU A 53 10.98 -2.86 16.78
C GLU A 53 11.66 -1.61 16.19
N ARG A 54 12.68 -1.80 15.33
CA ARG A 54 13.33 -0.68 14.64
C ARG A 54 12.36 0.06 13.72
N SER A 55 11.50 -0.68 13.02
CA SER A 55 10.46 -0.11 12.17
C SER A 55 9.49 0.75 12.98
N GLU A 56 9.02 0.23 14.11
CA GLU A 56 8.12 0.94 15.02
C GLU A 56 8.75 2.23 15.55
N ASN A 57 10.00 2.20 15.99
CA ASN A 57 10.70 3.38 16.49
C ASN A 57 10.82 4.47 15.42
N HIS A 58 11.15 4.09 14.20
CA HIS A 58 11.25 5.03 13.08
C HIS A 58 9.88 5.62 12.69
N PHE A 59 8.82 4.80 12.59
CA PHE A 59 7.48 5.32 12.30
C PHE A 59 6.91 6.20 13.41
N LYS A 60 7.18 5.89 14.69
CA LYS A 60 6.79 6.76 15.81
C LYS A 60 7.51 8.11 15.75
N ALA A 61 8.81 8.12 15.46
CA ALA A 61 9.55 9.37 15.32
C ALA A 61 8.99 10.25 14.18
N ALA A 62 8.67 9.66 13.03
CA ALA A 62 8.01 10.37 11.93
C ALA A 62 6.65 10.94 12.35
N LEU A 63 5.80 10.13 13.00
CA LEU A 63 4.50 10.57 13.52
C LEU A 63 4.62 11.71 14.54
N GLU A 64 5.57 11.63 15.47
CA GLU A 64 5.81 12.69 16.45
C GLU A 64 6.18 14.01 15.79
N ILE A 65 6.99 13.98 14.72
CA ILE A 65 7.34 15.17 13.95
C ILE A 65 6.09 15.74 13.23
N SER A 66 5.33 14.90 12.53
CA SER A 66 4.10 15.32 11.84
C SER A 66 3.08 15.93 12.82
N LEU A 67 2.96 15.37 14.03
CA LEU A 67 2.12 15.91 15.09
C LEU A 67 2.61 17.28 15.57
N ARG A 68 3.92 17.47 15.80
CA ARG A 68 4.47 18.78 16.18
C ARG A 68 4.25 19.84 15.10
N ARG A 69 4.36 19.45 13.83
CA ARG A 69 4.10 20.31 12.66
C ARG A 69 2.62 20.56 12.41
N ALA A 70 1.74 19.80 13.08
CA ALA A 70 0.29 19.81 12.87
C ALA A 70 -0.13 19.56 11.40
N ASP A 71 0.69 18.83 10.64
CA ASP A 71 0.41 18.51 9.23
C ASP A 71 -0.47 17.27 9.14
N LYS A 72 -1.78 17.49 8.98
CA LYS A 72 -2.77 16.41 8.94
C LYS A 72 -2.56 15.42 7.80
N LYS A 73 -2.04 15.88 6.66
CA LYS A 73 -1.78 15.00 5.51
C LYS A 73 -0.61 14.06 5.83
N GLU A 74 0.43 14.59 6.48
CA GLU A 74 1.56 13.79 6.92
C GLU A 74 1.17 12.84 8.06
N ILE A 75 0.38 13.29 9.04
CA ILE A 75 -0.15 12.42 10.11
C ILE A 75 -0.95 11.25 9.52
N ALA A 76 -1.80 11.49 8.51
CA ALA A 76 -2.53 10.41 7.85
C ALA A 76 -1.59 9.38 7.21
N THR A 77 -0.50 9.85 6.59
CA THR A 77 0.52 8.98 6.00
C THR A 77 1.27 8.17 7.05
N ASP A 78 1.63 8.78 8.17
CA ASP A 78 2.24 8.07 9.31
C ASP A 78 1.32 7.00 9.90
N TYR A 79 0.01 7.28 10.01
CA TYR A 79 -0.95 6.27 10.42
C TYR A 79 -1.03 5.10 9.43
N ARG A 80 -0.94 5.32 8.11
CA ARG A 80 -0.85 4.21 7.15
C ARG A 80 0.38 3.34 7.39
N HIS A 81 1.55 3.93 7.66
CA HIS A 81 2.75 3.16 7.98
C HIS A 81 2.60 2.35 9.27
N MET A 82 2.00 2.92 10.32
CA MET A 82 1.68 2.22 11.57
C MET A 82 0.65 1.10 11.37
N GLY A 83 -0.33 1.31 10.50
CA GLY A 83 -1.30 0.30 10.09
C GLY A 83 -0.64 -0.87 9.37
N ASN A 84 0.25 -0.57 8.41
CA ASN A 84 1.02 -1.56 7.67
C ASN A 84 1.94 -2.39 8.59
N LEU A 85 2.60 -1.74 9.56
CA LEU A 85 3.39 -2.43 10.58
C LEU A 85 2.52 -3.37 11.44
N SER A 86 1.39 -2.87 11.94
CA SER A 86 0.44 -3.65 12.74
C SER A 86 -0.09 -4.86 11.96
N PHE A 87 -0.43 -4.67 10.69
CA PHE A 87 -0.87 -5.75 9.80
C PHE A 87 0.21 -6.81 9.59
N ASN A 88 1.45 -6.41 9.30
CA ASN A 88 2.59 -7.32 9.18
C ASN A 88 2.91 -8.06 10.49
N ASN A 89 2.56 -7.46 11.62
CA ASN A 89 2.64 -8.09 12.94
C ASN A 89 1.49 -9.04 13.24
N GLY A 90 0.50 -9.16 12.35
CA GLY A 90 -0.69 -9.98 12.55
C GLY A 90 -1.75 -9.32 13.43
N ASN A 91 -1.56 -8.07 13.85
CA ASN A 91 -2.52 -7.33 14.65
C ASN A 91 -3.45 -6.53 13.74
N ARG A 92 -4.53 -7.19 13.29
CA ARG A 92 -5.50 -6.61 12.35
C ARG A 92 -6.37 -5.53 13.00
N THR A 93 -6.69 -5.66 14.28
CA THR A 93 -7.49 -4.66 15.01
C THR A 93 -6.78 -3.31 15.06
N ASP A 94 -5.50 -3.30 15.42
CA ASP A 94 -4.73 -2.05 15.45
C ASP A 94 -4.49 -1.52 14.03
N ALA A 95 -4.26 -2.41 13.05
CA ALA A 95 -4.14 -2.00 11.65
C ALA A 95 -5.40 -1.28 11.17
N GLU A 96 -6.58 -1.84 11.42
CA GLU A 96 -7.85 -1.22 11.05
C GLU A 96 -8.03 0.14 11.72
N LYS A 97 -7.71 0.24 13.01
CA LYS A 97 -7.76 1.51 13.74
C LYS A 97 -6.90 2.57 13.06
N TYR A 98 -5.63 2.26 12.79
CA TYR A 98 -4.73 3.21 12.14
C TYR A 98 -5.19 3.61 10.74
N TYR A 99 -5.68 2.67 9.92
CA TYR A 99 -6.21 3.02 8.60
C TYR A 99 -7.47 3.88 8.69
N ARG A 100 -8.31 3.70 9.71
CA ARG A 100 -9.48 4.57 9.93
C ARG A 100 -9.08 5.97 10.42
N ASP A 101 -8.07 6.06 11.28
CA ASP A 101 -7.53 7.35 11.71
C ASP A 101 -6.91 8.11 10.51
N ALA A 102 -6.18 7.40 9.64
CA ALA A 102 -5.67 7.94 8.37
C ALA A 102 -6.81 8.40 7.44
N LEU A 103 -7.84 7.55 7.26
CA LEU A 103 -9.00 7.84 6.43
C LEU A 103 -9.72 9.11 6.87
N ASN A 104 -9.95 9.28 8.17
CA ASN A 104 -10.63 10.45 8.72
C ASN A 104 -9.85 11.73 8.42
N LEU A 105 -8.52 11.71 8.58
CA LEU A 105 -7.67 12.85 8.28
C LEU A 105 -7.60 13.14 6.78
N ALA A 106 -7.48 12.10 5.94
CA ALA A 106 -7.45 12.24 4.48
C ALA A 106 -8.75 12.86 3.95
N LEU A 107 -9.91 12.41 4.48
CA LEU A 107 -11.21 13.01 4.19
C LEU A 107 -11.27 14.47 4.64
N GLU A 108 -10.77 14.78 5.85
CA GLU A 108 -10.78 16.15 6.39
C GLU A 108 -9.98 17.12 5.51
N VAL A 109 -8.81 16.70 5.02
CA VAL A 109 -7.95 17.56 4.17
C VAL A 109 -8.28 17.46 2.67
N GLY A 110 -9.24 16.64 2.28
CA GLY A 110 -9.62 16.42 0.88
C GLY A 110 -8.56 15.67 0.06
N ASP A 111 -7.70 14.87 0.69
CA ASP A 111 -6.71 14.03 -0.01
C ASP A 111 -7.38 12.79 -0.59
N LYS A 112 -7.93 12.92 -1.80
CA LYS A 112 -8.63 11.85 -2.50
C LYS A 112 -7.77 10.60 -2.72
N ASN A 113 -6.49 10.78 -3.02
CA ASN A 113 -5.57 9.66 -3.21
C ASN A 113 -5.34 8.91 -1.89
N GLY A 114 -5.09 9.65 -0.80
CA GLY A 114 -5.00 9.09 0.54
C GLY A 114 -6.27 8.35 0.95
N THR A 115 -7.44 8.96 0.74
CA THR A 115 -8.74 8.35 1.04
C THR A 115 -8.94 7.03 0.27
N ALA A 116 -8.60 6.98 -1.01
CA ALA A 116 -8.70 5.75 -1.81
C ALA A 116 -7.76 4.65 -1.30
N GLN A 117 -6.53 5.01 -0.90
CA GLN A 117 -5.59 4.07 -0.31
C GLN A 117 -6.11 3.52 1.03
N ASP A 118 -6.65 4.37 1.89
CA ASP A 118 -7.16 3.98 3.20
C ASP A 118 -8.36 3.02 3.07
N TYR A 119 -9.28 3.30 2.15
CA TYR A 119 -10.35 2.35 1.81
C TYR A 119 -9.82 1.03 1.25
N THR A 120 -8.78 1.06 0.40
CA THR A 120 -8.14 -0.16 -0.12
C THR A 120 -7.55 -1.00 1.01
N TYR A 121 -6.86 -0.39 1.97
CA TYR A 121 -6.29 -1.09 3.12
C TYR A 121 -7.36 -1.72 4.01
N ILE A 122 -8.45 -1.00 4.29
CA ILE A 122 -9.57 -1.53 5.07
C ILE A 122 -10.26 -2.67 4.30
N GLY A 123 -10.50 -2.53 2.99
CA GLY A 123 -11.08 -3.59 2.16
C GLY A 123 -10.23 -4.87 2.18
N ASN A 124 -8.91 -4.73 2.08
CA ASN A 124 -7.98 -5.85 2.19
C ASN A 124 -8.06 -6.56 3.56
N LEU A 125 -8.22 -5.82 4.65
CA LEU A 125 -8.42 -6.39 5.98
C LEU A 125 -9.73 -7.18 6.05
N LYS A 126 -10.84 -6.57 5.64
CA LYS A 126 -12.17 -7.20 5.64
C LYS A 126 -12.21 -8.47 4.81
N PHE A 127 -11.56 -8.46 3.65
CA PHE A 127 -11.42 -9.66 2.82
C PHE A 127 -10.69 -10.78 3.57
N LYS A 128 -9.56 -10.46 4.24
CA LYS A 128 -8.80 -11.45 5.02
C LYS A 128 -9.54 -11.98 6.24
N ASP A 129 -10.46 -11.21 6.79
CA ASP A 129 -11.32 -11.63 7.89
C ASP A 129 -12.60 -12.34 7.41
N GLY A 130 -12.74 -12.56 6.10
CA GLY A 130 -13.88 -13.27 5.49
C GLY A 130 -15.14 -12.40 5.35
N GLN A 131 -15.06 -11.11 5.65
CA GLN A 131 -16.14 -10.14 5.52
C GLN A 131 -16.19 -9.62 4.08
N ILE A 132 -16.60 -10.48 3.14
CA ILE A 132 -16.52 -10.20 1.69
C ILE A 132 -17.35 -8.98 1.30
N ASP A 133 -18.60 -8.88 1.76
CA ASP A 133 -19.48 -7.75 1.41
C ASP A 133 -18.93 -6.40 1.91
N GLU A 134 -18.31 -6.39 3.10
CA GLU A 134 -17.65 -5.20 3.63
C GLU A 134 -16.38 -4.86 2.83
N ALA A 135 -15.63 -5.86 2.38
CA ALA A 135 -14.46 -5.66 1.54
C ALA A 135 -14.84 -4.99 0.21
N GLU A 136 -15.84 -5.53 -0.48
CA GLU A 136 -16.37 -5.00 -1.74
C GLU A 136 -16.83 -3.55 -1.57
N ALA A 137 -17.61 -3.24 -0.53
CA ALA A 137 -18.06 -1.89 -0.27
C ALA A 137 -16.91 -0.88 -0.02
N ASN A 138 -15.78 -1.34 0.54
CA ASN A 138 -14.59 -0.49 0.69
C ASN A 138 -13.84 -0.35 -0.64
N PHE A 139 -13.73 -1.41 -1.44
CA PHE A 139 -13.10 -1.35 -2.76
C PHE A 139 -13.87 -0.44 -3.72
N ASP A 140 -15.20 -0.45 -3.72
CA ASP A 140 -16.02 0.45 -4.51
C ASP A 140 -15.75 1.92 -4.17
N LYS A 141 -15.68 2.25 -2.88
CA LYS A 141 -15.29 3.60 -2.45
C LYS A 141 -13.87 3.97 -2.91
N ALA A 142 -12.92 3.05 -2.78
CA ALA A 142 -11.55 3.29 -3.24
C ALA A 142 -11.50 3.55 -4.76
N ILE A 143 -12.28 2.80 -5.56
CA ILE A 143 -12.41 2.99 -7.01
C ILE A 143 -12.92 4.40 -7.31
N ASP A 144 -13.98 4.84 -6.65
CA ASP A 144 -14.57 6.17 -6.87
C ASP A 144 -13.57 7.28 -6.53
N TYR A 145 -12.89 7.20 -5.38
CA TYR A 145 -11.88 8.19 -5.00
C TYR A 145 -10.65 8.19 -5.93
N PHE A 146 -10.17 7.03 -6.40
CA PHE A 146 -9.07 7.00 -7.38
C PHE A 146 -9.47 7.59 -8.73
N LYS A 147 -10.72 7.39 -9.19
CA LYS A 147 -11.25 8.04 -10.39
C LYS A 147 -11.31 9.55 -10.19
N GLU A 148 -11.82 10.02 -9.07
CA GLU A 148 -11.88 11.44 -8.75
C GLU A 148 -10.50 12.11 -8.63
N ALA A 149 -9.47 11.33 -8.26
CA ALA A 149 -8.09 11.78 -8.18
C ALA A 149 -7.32 11.67 -9.52
N ASP A 150 -7.95 11.14 -10.58
CA ASP A 150 -7.33 10.77 -11.86
C ASP A 150 -6.07 9.89 -11.70
N ASN A 151 -6.04 9.05 -10.68
CA ASN A 151 -4.90 8.18 -10.39
C ASN A 151 -5.08 6.81 -11.06
N LYS A 152 -4.88 6.82 -12.38
CA LYS A 152 -5.05 5.63 -13.24
C LYS A 152 -4.16 4.46 -12.83
N ALA A 153 -2.91 4.72 -12.47
CA ALA A 153 -1.97 3.67 -12.08
C ALA A 153 -2.44 2.92 -10.83
N SER A 154 -2.87 3.66 -9.79
CA SER A 154 -3.35 3.05 -8.54
C SER A 154 -4.71 2.38 -8.72
N LEU A 155 -5.59 2.97 -9.54
CA LEU A 155 -6.89 2.37 -9.89
C LEU A 155 -6.71 1.03 -10.61
N LEU A 156 -5.80 0.96 -11.59
CA LEU A 156 -5.47 -0.30 -12.27
C LEU A 156 -4.94 -1.33 -11.27
N GLN A 157 -4.01 -0.95 -10.39
CA GLN A 157 -3.47 -1.85 -9.39
C GLN A 157 -4.54 -2.37 -8.42
N LEU A 158 -5.52 -1.53 -8.06
CA LEU A 158 -6.67 -1.93 -7.27
C LEU A 158 -7.51 -2.98 -8.03
N PHE A 159 -7.86 -2.74 -9.29
CA PHE A 159 -8.58 -3.72 -10.10
C PHE A 159 -7.88 -5.06 -10.21
N LEU A 160 -6.56 -5.08 -10.44
CA LEU A 160 -5.79 -6.33 -10.45
C LEU A 160 -5.81 -7.05 -9.10
N THR A 161 -5.78 -6.29 -8.01
CA THR A 161 -5.82 -6.84 -6.65
C THR A 161 -7.17 -7.47 -6.36
N VAL A 162 -8.26 -6.75 -6.64
CA VAL A 162 -9.63 -7.25 -6.42
C VAL A 162 -9.92 -8.43 -7.34
N ALA A 163 -9.51 -8.39 -8.61
CA ALA A 163 -9.65 -9.53 -9.53
C ALA A 163 -9.02 -10.81 -8.96
N ARG A 164 -7.78 -10.73 -8.43
CA ARG A 164 -7.14 -11.87 -7.76
C ARG A 164 -7.93 -12.36 -6.54
N MET A 165 -8.46 -11.43 -5.75
CA MET A 165 -9.28 -11.77 -4.58
C MET A 165 -10.58 -12.48 -4.97
N GLU A 166 -11.26 -12.03 -6.01
CA GLU A 166 -12.47 -12.70 -6.54
C GLU A 166 -12.16 -14.14 -6.98
N LEU A 167 -11.01 -14.37 -7.62
CA LEU A 167 -10.59 -15.73 -7.98
C LEU A 167 -10.34 -16.63 -6.76
N LEU A 168 -9.79 -16.08 -5.67
CA LEU A 168 -9.59 -16.84 -4.43
C LEU A 168 -10.90 -17.34 -3.83
N ILE A 169 -12.01 -16.61 -4.02
CA ILE A 169 -13.36 -17.01 -3.59
C ILE A 169 -14.20 -17.60 -4.75
N SER A 170 -13.55 -18.01 -5.85
CA SER A 170 -14.17 -18.66 -7.02
C SER A 170 -15.24 -17.82 -7.74
N ARG A 171 -15.22 -16.49 -7.61
CA ARG A 171 -16.13 -15.55 -8.31
C ARG A 171 -15.54 -15.08 -9.64
N LYS A 172 -15.42 -16.00 -10.61
CA LYS A 172 -14.77 -15.73 -11.91
C LYS A 172 -15.38 -14.57 -12.69
N GLU A 173 -16.71 -14.52 -12.78
CA GLU A 173 -17.40 -13.47 -13.53
C GLU A 173 -17.09 -12.08 -12.96
N GLN A 174 -16.98 -11.98 -11.62
CA GLN A 174 -16.64 -10.73 -10.98
C GLN A 174 -15.16 -10.36 -11.18
N SER A 175 -14.25 -11.35 -11.12
CA SER A 175 -12.86 -11.16 -11.51
C SER A 175 -12.74 -10.62 -12.95
N GLU A 176 -13.55 -11.14 -13.88
CA GLU A 176 -13.48 -10.71 -15.28
C GLU A 176 -13.84 -9.24 -15.46
N LYS A 177 -14.89 -8.77 -14.77
CA LYS A 177 -15.28 -7.35 -14.82
C LYS A 177 -14.14 -6.43 -14.40
N TYR A 178 -13.42 -6.77 -13.32
CA TYR A 178 -12.28 -5.98 -12.86
C TYR A 178 -11.09 -6.07 -13.81
N LEU A 179 -10.83 -7.24 -14.41
CA LEU A 179 -9.77 -7.39 -15.43
C LEU A 179 -10.06 -6.55 -16.68
N ASP A 180 -11.32 -6.52 -17.13
CA ASP A 180 -11.70 -5.70 -18.28
C ASP A 180 -11.51 -4.21 -18.02
N GLN A 181 -11.86 -3.74 -16.81
CA GLN A 181 -11.56 -2.38 -16.38
C GLN A 181 -10.05 -2.10 -16.30
N ALA A 182 -9.26 -3.05 -15.79
CA ALA A 182 -7.81 -2.93 -15.75
C ALA A 182 -7.19 -2.84 -17.15
N LYS A 183 -7.68 -3.64 -18.12
CA LYS A 183 -7.22 -3.61 -19.53
C LYS A 183 -7.50 -2.26 -20.20
N ILE A 184 -8.65 -1.65 -19.93
CA ILE A 184 -8.97 -0.31 -20.47
C ILE A 184 -7.93 0.70 -20.00
N ILE A 185 -7.67 0.74 -18.69
CA ILE A 185 -6.68 1.67 -18.13
C ILE A 185 -5.26 1.32 -18.60
N CYS A 186 -4.92 0.04 -18.73
CA CYS A 186 -3.61 -0.40 -19.22
C CYS A 186 -3.31 0.18 -20.61
N LYS A 187 -4.31 0.15 -21.51
CA LYS A 187 -4.21 0.75 -22.85
C LYS A 187 -4.06 2.26 -22.79
N GLU A 188 -4.79 2.93 -21.91
CA GLU A 188 -4.64 4.39 -21.71
C GLU A 188 -3.25 4.79 -21.21
N LEU A 189 -2.58 3.90 -20.48
CA LEU A 189 -1.21 4.09 -20.00
C LEU A 189 -0.14 3.67 -21.02
N GLY A 190 -0.54 3.27 -22.24
CA GLY A 190 0.38 2.88 -23.31
C GLY A 190 0.91 1.45 -23.19
N ASP A 191 0.13 0.55 -22.58
CA ASP A 191 0.43 -0.87 -22.42
C ASP A 191 1.82 -1.17 -21.82
N PRO A 192 2.11 -0.73 -20.58
CA PRO A 192 3.37 -1.07 -19.93
C PRO A 192 3.53 -2.59 -19.82
N GLU A 193 4.67 -3.12 -20.29
CA GLU A 193 4.92 -4.57 -20.41
C GLU A 193 4.64 -5.34 -19.11
N ASP A 194 5.09 -4.81 -17.97
CA ASP A 194 4.88 -5.43 -16.66
C ASP A 194 3.40 -5.54 -16.27
N LEU A 195 2.57 -4.55 -16.63
CA LEU A 195 1.14 -4.54 -16.32
C LEU A 195 0.36 -5.48 -17.24
N VAL A 196 0.70 -5.51 -18.53
CA VAL A 196 0.14 -6.46 -19.49
C VAL A 196 0.41 -7.89 -19.02
N LYS A 197 1.65 -8.18 -18.65
CA LYS A 197 2.02 -9.49 -18.13
C LYS A 197 1.27 -9.85 -16.86
N ASN A 198 1.11 -8.90 -15.92
CA ASN A 198 0.32 -9.14 -14.70
C ASN A 198 -1.14 -9.47 -15.00
N ILE A 199 -1.76 -8.84 -16.00
CA ILE A 199 -3.12 -9.14 -16.45
C ILE A 199 -3.19 -10.56 -17.01
N GLU A 200 -2.29 -10.91 -17.94
CA GLU A 200 -2.24 -12.25 -18.55
C GLU A 200 -2.02 -13.36 -17.52
N GLU A 201 -1.22 -13.10 -16.48
CA GLU A 201 -1.00 -14.06 -15.39
C GLU A 201 -2.30 -14.33 -14.61
N ILE A 202 -3.10 -13.29 -14.34
CA ILE A 202 -4.38 -13.45 -13.64
C ILE A 202 -5.39 -14.18 -14.52
N GLU A 203 -5.42 -13.89 -15.82
CA GLU A 203 -6.28 -14.59 -16.79
C GLU A 203 -5.96 -16.09 -16.86
N LYS A 204 -4.67 -16.46 -16.91
CA LYS A 204 -4.25 -17.87 -16.86
C LYS A 204 -4.74 -18.54 -15.59
N VAL A 205 -4.61 -17.89 -14.44
CA VAL A 205 -5.13 -18.44 -13.17
C VAL A 205 -6.65 -18.64 -13.25
N LYS A 206 -7.39 -17.64 -13.72
CA LYS A 206 -8.85 -17.73 -13.90
C LYS A 206 -9.25 -18.95 -14.74
N ASP A 207 -8.57 -19.22 -15.85
CA ASP A 207 -8.87 -20.35 -16.74
C ASP A 207 -8.62 -21.71 -16.05
N THR A 208 -7.60 -21.81 -15.19
CA THR A 208 -7.30 -23.05 -14.44
C THR A 208 -8.30 -23.36 -13.32
N VAL A 209 -9.04 -22.37 -12.80
CA VAL A 209 -10.02 -22.59 -11.73
C VAL A 209 -11.19 -23.50 -12.19
N ASP A 210 -11.41 -23.68 -13.50
CA ASP A 210 -12.44 -24.60 -14.03
C ASP A 210 -11.98 -26.06 -14.12
N GLN A 211 -10.67 -26.31 -14.15
CA GLN A 211 -10.14 -27.66 -14.40
C GLN A 211 -10.09 -28.56 -13.15
N ASN A 212 -10.40 -28.01 -11.97
CA ASN A 212 -10.36 -28.71 -10.68
C ASN A 212 -11.75 -29.02 -10.09
N ARG A 213 -12.82 -28.97 -10.90
CA ARG A 213 -14.18 -29.42 -10.55
C ARG A 213 -14.57 -30.61 -11.41
#